data_AF-A0A662CW95-F1
#
_entry.id   AF-A0A662CW95-F1
#
_cell.length_a   1.000
_cell.length_b   1.000
_cell.length_c   1.000
_cell.angle_alpha   90.00
_cell.angle_beta   90.00
_cell.angle_gamma   90.00
#
_symmetry.space_group_name_H-M   'P 1'
#
loop_
_entity.id
_entity.type
_entity.pdbx_description
1 polymer ?
#
loop_
_entity_poly.entity_id
_entity_poly.type
_entity_poly.pdbx_seq_one_letter_code
_entity_poly.pdbx_strand_id
1 'polypeptide(L)'
;MSAKRKHRTTNEYLKYLKGELSSEERYSFERDLEADPFEKEAMEGMEKHPAGEVEEDFLSVHTTLQKRLRRRRRRTLYSVAASIASLLIVGTVFLNIYNINPKSSQESIPNDETVPEAALVQEQTQGVKETPISERDQVSDSDLA
;
A
#
# COMPACT_ATOMS: atom_id res chain seq x y z
N MET A 1 22.57 -36.69 -5.48
CA MET A 1 21.25 -36.46 -4.82
C MET A 1 21.49 -35.55 -3.64
N SER A 2 21.00 -34.29 -3.67
CA SER A 2 21.12 -33.40 -2.51
C SER A 2 20.09 -33.82 -1.46
N ALA A 3 20.51 -34.41 -0.36
CA ALA A 3 19.62 -34.72 0.75
C ALA A 3 19.05 -33.41 1.32
N LYS A 4 17.73 -33.37 1.53
CA LYS A 4 17.07 -32.23 2.19
C LYS A 4 17.48 -32.23 3.66
N ARG A 5 18.22 -31.20 4.09
CA ARG A 5 18.68 -31.06 5.48
C ARG A 5 17.48 -30.79 6.39
N LYS A 6 17.41 -31.51 7.51
CA LYS A 6 16.39 -31.31 8.55
C LYS A 6 16.93 -30.27 9.52
N HIS A 7 16.28 -29.12 9.62
CA HIS A 7 16.62 -28.11 10.62
C HIS A 7 16.02 -28.50 11.97
N ARG A 8 16.85 -28.57 13.01
CA ARG A 8 16.42 -28.82 14.39
C ARG A 8 16.24 -27.52 15.16
N THR A 9 15.36 -27.56 16.14
CA THR A 9 15.05 -26.40 16.98
C THR A 9 16.00 -26.31 18.18
N THR A 10 16.26 -25.10 18.68
CA THR A 10 17.07 -24.88 19.91
C THR A 10 16.61 -25.73 21.10
N ASN A 11 15.31 -25.98 21.19
CA ASN A 11 14.72 -26.81 22.25
C ASN A 11 15.18 -28.28 22.16
N GLU A 12 15.30 -28.84 20.96
CA GLU A 12 15.82 -30.21 20.78
C GLU A 12 17.25 -30.36 21.27
N TYR A 13 18.11 -29.38 20.97
CA TYR A 13 19.48 -29.34 21.47
C TYR A 13 19.54 -29.27 23.00
N LEU A 14 18.68 -28.46 23.62
CA LEU A 14 18.58 -28.38 25.08
C LEU A 14 18.07 -29.67 25.72
N LYS A 15 17.04 -30.30 25.13
CA LYS A 15 16.52 -31.59 25.60
C LYS A 15 17.58 -32.69 25.54
N TYR A 16 18.38 -32.71 24.47
CA TYR A 16 19.49 -33.64 24.33
C TYR A 16 20.53 -33.43 25.46
N LEU A 17 20.96 -32.19 25.70
CA LEU A 17 21.90 -31.84 26.79
C LEU A 17 21.35 -32.17 28.19
N LYS A 18 20.04 -32.03 28.40
CA LYS A 18 19.37 -32.39 29.65
C LYS A 18 19.11 -33.90 29.80
N GLY A 19 19.37 -34.69 28.75
CA GLY A 19 19.09 -36.13 28.73
C GLY A 19 17.61 -36.48 28.68
N GLU A 20 16.75 -35.54 28.28
CA GLU A 20 15.29 -35.68 28.27
C GLU A 20 14.75 -36.38 27.00
N LEU A 21 15.60 -36.63 26.00
CA LEU A 21 15.22 -37.35 24.78
C LEU A 21 15.11 -38.85 25.05
N SER A 22 14.09 -39.48 24.46
CA SER A 22 13.99 -40.94 24.41
C SER A 22 15.12 -41.56 23.59
N SER A 23 15.37 -42.86 23.73
CA SER A 23 16.45 -43.55 23.02
C SER A 23 16.33 -43.45 21.49
N GLU A 24 15.11 -43.55 20.95
CA GLU A 24 14.86 -43.42 19.51
C GLU A 24 15.12 -41.98 19.03
N GLU A 25 14.64 -40.99 19.77
CA GLU A 25 14.85 -39.57 19.45
C GLU A 25 16.33 -39.20 19.52
N ARG A 26 17.03 -39.67 20.55
CA ARG A 26 18.47 -39.47 20.73
C ARG A 26 19.27 -40.07 19.58
N TYR A 27 18.99 -41.32 19.22
CA TYR A 27 19.64 -41.96 18.07
C TYR A 27 19.38 -41.18 16.76
N SER A 28 18.14 -40.74 16.54
CA SER A 28 17.82 -39.92 15.36
C SER A 28 18.56 -38.58 15.36
N PHE A 29 18.79 -38.01 16.54
CA PHE A 29 19.49 -36.74 16.75
C PHE A 29 20.98 -36.89 16.50
N GLU A 30 21.62 -37.90 17.08
CA GLU A 30 23.04 -38.22 16.87
C GLU A 30 23.33 -38.52 15.40
N ARG A 31 22.47 -39.31 14.74
CA ARG A 31 22.60 -39.59 13.30
C ARG A 31 22.51 -38.34 12.44
N ASP A 32 21.65 -37.39 12.81
CA ASP A 32 21.53 -36.12 12.09
C ASP A 32 22.76 -35.23 12.34
N LEU A 33 23.31 -35.22 13.56
CA LEU A 33 24.56 -34.52 13.88
C LEU A 33 25.75 -35.07 13.10
N GLU A 34 25.86 -36.39 12.97
CA GLU A 34 26.93 -37.01 12.18
C GLU A 34 26.89 -36.64 10.69
N ALA A 35 25.72 -36.22 10.18
CA ALA A 35 25.57 -35.80 8.80
C ALA A 35 26.24 -34.44 8.51
N ASP A 36 26.51 -33.62 9.53
CA ASP A 36 27.19 -32.32 9.38
C ASP A 36 28.38 -32.20 10.36
N PRO A 37 29.62 -32.23 9.86
CA PRO A 37 30.82 -32.08 10.70
C PRO A 37 30.79 -30.83 11.59
N PHE A 38 30.18 -29.74 11.12
CA PHE A 38 30.09 -28.50 11.88
C PHE A 38 29.09 -28.62 13.03
N GLU A 39 27.91 -29.21 12.79
CA GLU A 39 26.92 -29.39 13.86
C GLU A 39 27.45 -30.35 14.92
N LYS A 40 28.14 -31.42 14.52
CA LYS A 40 28.79 -32.35 15.44
C LYS A 40 29.82 -31.68 16.33
N GLU A 41 30.77 -30.94 15.74
CA GLU A 41 31.80 -30.23 16.51
C GLU A 41 31.19 -29.18 17.45
N ALA A 42 30.19 -28.43 16.99
CA ALA A 42 29.47 -27.46 17.81
C ALA A 42 28.79 -28.13 19.01
N MET A 43 28.19 -29.30 18.80
CA MET A 43 27.56 -30.07 19.88
C MET A 43 28.55 -30.63 20.88
N GLU A 44 29.66 -31.21 20.43
CA GLU A 44 30.75 -31.64 21.31
C GLU A 44 31.33 -30.46 22.12
N GLY A 45 31.33 -29.25 21.54
CA GLY A 45 31.67 -28.02 22.26
C GLY A 45 30.64 -27.66 23.34
N MET A 46 29.35 -27.72 23.02
CA MET A 46 28.26 -27.40 23.95
C MET A 46 28.13 -28.41 25.09
N GLU A 47 28.39 -29.69 24.86
CA GLU A 47 28.35 -30.75 25.89
C GLU A 47 29.36 -30.51 27.03
N LYS A 48 30.40 -29.70 26.80
CA LYS A 48 31.38 -29.33 27.83
C LYS A 48 30.83 -28.35 28.87
N HIS A 49 29.66 -27.78 28.63
CA HIS A 49 29.00 -26.83 29.51
C HIS A 49 27.72 -27.41 30.11
N PRO A 50 27.34 -27.01 31.35
CA PRO A 50 26.08 -27.44 31.93
C PRO A 50 24.89 -26.88 31.13
N ALA A 51 23.85 -27.70 30.95
CA ALA A 51 22.70 -27.36 30.12
C ALA A 51 21.99 -26.05 30.52
N GLY A 52 22.04 -25.67 31.81
CA GLY A 52 21.47 -24.42 32.30
C GLY A 52 22.20 -23.17 31.81
N GLU A 53 23.54 -23.20 31.74
CA GLU A 53 24.34 -22.08 31.20
C GLU A 53 24.08 -21.92 29.70
N VAL A 54 24.02 -23.03 28.96
CA VAL A 54 23.70 -23.04 27.53
C VAL A 54 22.30 -22.47 27.25
N GLU A 55 21.32 -22.79 28.09
CA GLU A 55 19.97 -22.26 28.00
C GLU A 55 19.92 -20.74 28.24
N GLU A 56 20.63 -20.25 29.27
CA GLU A 56 20.74 -18.82 29.56
C GLU A 56 21.40 -18.07 28.39
N ASP A 57 22.46 -18.63 27.81
CA ASP A 57 23.13 -18.06 26.65
C ASP A 57 22.19 -17.95 25.43
N PHE A 58 21.42 -19.00 25.14
CA PHE A 58 20.42 -18.94 24.07
C PHE A 58 19.36 -17.86 24.32
N LEU A 59 18.89 -17.72 25.56
CA LEU A 59 17.95 -16.67 25.94
C LEU A 59 18.57 -15.27 25.78
N SER A 60 19.83 -15.10 26.16
CA SER A 60 20.54 -13.82 26.02
C SER A 60 20.67 -13.41 24.54
N VAL A 61 21.04 -14.36 23.66
CA VAL A 61 21.15 -14.14 22.22
C VAL A 61 19.79 -13.81 21.61
N HIS A 62 18.75 -14.56 21.98
CA HIS A 62 17.40 -14.32 21.47
C HIS A 62 16.87 -12.94 21.90
N THR A 63 17.05 -12.55 23.17
CA THR A 63 16.58 -11.25 23.66
C THR A 63 17.33 -10.08 23.03
N THR A 64 18.64 -10.20 22.80
CA THR A 64 19.43 -9.15 22.14
C THR A 64 19.06 -9.01 20.66
N LEU A 65 18.83 -10.12 19.95
CA LEU A 65 18.32 -10.13 18.58
C LEU A 65 16.95 -9.45 18.50
N GLN A 66 16.00 -9.85 19.35
CA GLN A 66 14.67 -9.24 19.37
C GLN A 66 14.70 -7.73 19.63
N LYS A 67 15.56 -7.27 20.55
CA LYS A 67 15.76 -5.83 20.81
C LYS A 67 16.27 -5.10 19.56
N ARG A 68 17.23 -5.67 18.84
CA ARG A 68 17.77 -5.10 17.59
C ARG A 68 16.71 -5.07 16.49
N LEU A 69 15.97 -6.16 16.29
CA LEU A 69 14.91 -6.24 15.29
C LEU A 69 13.77 -5.25 15.57
N ARG A 70 13.33 -5.13 16.83
CA ARG A 70 12.30 -4.15 17.23
C ARG A 70 12.71 -2.72 16.93
N ARG A 71 13.96 -2.34 17.24
CA ARG A 71 14.49 -0.99 16.93
C ARG A 71 14.49 -0.73 15.43
N ARG A 72 14.95 -1.69 14.63
CA ARG A 72 14.94 -1.58 13.16
C ARG A 72 13.53 -1.44 12.62
N ARG A 73 12.58 -2.26 13.09
CA ARG A 73 11.17 -2.22 12.68
C ARG A 73 10.51 -0.88 13.02
N ARG A 74 10.80 -0.30 14.19
CA ARG A 74 10.29 1.04 14.55
C ARG A 74 10.82 2.11 13.60
N ARG A 75 12.10 2.09 13.27
CA ARG A 75 12.69 3.03 12.29
C ARG A 75 12.05 2.93 10.92
N THR A 76 11.81 1.71 10.41
CA THR A 76 11.15 1.52 9.12
C THR A 76 9.69 1.98 9.15
N LEU A 77 8.98 1.77 10.26
CA LEU A 77 7.61 2.26 10.39
C LEU A 77 7.57 3.81 10.39
N TYR A 78 8.48 4.46 11.10
CA TYR A 78 8.59 5.91 11.08
C TYR A 78 9.01 6.45 9.71
N SER A 79 9.92 5.78 9.00
CA SER A 79 10.31 6.22 7.65
C SER A 79 9.14 6.12 6.68
N VAL A 80 8.36 5.03 6.72
CA VAL A 80 7.17 4.85 5.89
C VAL A 80 6.12 5.91 6.21
N ALA A 81 5.85 6.16 7.50
CA ALA A 81 4.90 7.19 7.92
C ALA A 81 5.35 8.60 7.45
N ALA A 82 6.64 8.92 7.56
CA ALA A 82 7.20 10.18 7.09
C ALA A 82 7.08 10.34 5.56
N SER A 83 7.31 9.28 4.79
CA SER A 83 7.13 9.31 3.33
C SER A 83 5.67 9.58 2.95
N ILE A 84 4.71 8.92 3.60
CA ILE A 84 3.27 9.15 3.35
C ILE A 84 2.89 10.59 3.73
N ALA A 85 3.31 11.06 4.91
CA ALA A 85 3.04 12.42 5.35
C ALA A 85 3.62 13.46 4.38
N SER A 86 4.86 13.26 3.92
CA SER A 86 5.50 14.15 2.94
C SER A 86 4.73 14.19 1.62
N LEU A 87 4.27 13.04 1.13
CA LEU A 87 3.49 12.95 -0.11
C LEU A 87 2.13 13.65 0.02
N LEU A 88 1.45 13.53 1.17
CA LEU A 88 0.20 14.25 1.45
C LEU A 88 0.42 15.76 1.54
N ILE A 89 1.48 16.22 2.20
CA ILE A 89 1.81 17.64 2.30
C ILE A 89 2.10 18.22 0.91
N VAL A 90 2.97 17.57 0.12
CA VAL A 90 3.29 18.03 -1.23
C VAL A 90 2.05 17.99 -2.13
N GLY A 91 1.27 16.90 -2.05
CA GLY A 91 0.04 16.76 -2.82
C GLY A 91 -1.02 17.82 -2.49
N THR A 92 -1.23 18.12 -1.21
CA THR A 92 -2.19 19.16 -0.78
C THR A 92 -1.75 20.57 -1.21
N VAL A 93 -0.46 20.90 -1.07
CA VAL A 93 0.07 22.18 -1.56
C VAL A 93 -0.08 22.30 -3.08
N PHE A 94 0.23 21.23 -3.81
CA PHE A 94 0.07 21.18 -5.27
C PHE A 94 -1.39 21.39 -5.68
N LEU A 95 -2.34 20.66 -5.09
CA LEU A 95 -3.76 20.81 -5.39
C LEU A 95 -4.30 22.22 -5.07
N ASN A 96 -3.79 22.85 -4.00
CA ASN A 96 -4.16 24.21 -3.62
C ASN A 96 -3.69 25.24 -4.66
N ILE A 97 -2.42 25.13 -5.11
CA ILE A 97 -1.85 26.04 -6.13
C ILE A 97 -2.57 25.89 -7.48
N TYR A 98 -2.84 24.66 -7.89
CA TYR A 98 -3.47 24.39 -9.19
C TYR A 98 -5.01 24.51 -9.16
N ASN A 99 -5.58 24.94 -8.02
CA ASN A 99 -6.99 25.26 -7.80
C ASN A 99 -7.93 24.35 -8.63
N ILE A 100 -7.72 23.03 -8.51
CA ILE A 100 -8.57 22.03 -9.14
C ILE A 100 -9.88 22.08 -8.36
N ASN A 101 -10.74 23.00 -8.77
CA ASN A 101 -12.07 23.20 -8.26
C ASN A 101 -12.98 22.42 -9.21
N PRO A 102 -13.30 21.15 -8.95
CA PRO A 102 -14.41 20.51 -9.62
C PRO A 102 -15.66 21.19 -9.09
N LYS A 103 -15.99 22.37 -9.64
CA LYS A 103 -17.32 22.94 -9.48
C LYS A 103 -18.26 21.85 -9.97
N SER A 104 -19.00 21.28 -9.02
CA SER A 104 -20.10 20.39 -9.29
C SER A 104 -20.97 21.08 -10.32
N SER A 105 -20.96 20.58 -11.55
CA SER A 105 -22.03 20.84 -12.50
C SER A 105 -23.30 20.30 -11.85
N GLN A 106 -23.97 21.14 -11.07
CA GLN A 106 -25.38 20.93 -10.78
C GLN A 106 -26.08 21.13 -12.12
N GLU A 107 -26.21 20.03 -12.84
CA GLU A 107 -27.09 19.90 -13.98
C GLU A 107 -28.51 20.11 -13.45
N SER A 108 -29.03 21.33 -13.63
CA SER A 108 -30.40 21.65 -13.31
C SER A 108 -31.31 20.87 -14.26
N ILE A 109 -31.93 19.81 -13.75
CA ILE A 109 -33.02 19.12 -14.44
C ILE A 109 -34.18 20.12 -14.56
N PRO A 110 -34.68 20.45 -15.76
CA PRO A 110 -35.87 21.27 -15.90
C PRO A 110 -37.07 20.48 -15.35
N ASN A 111 -37.66 20.98 -14.25
CA ASN A 111 -38.96 20.51 -13.79
C ASN A 111 -40.00 21.04 -14.78
N ASP A 112 -40.48 20.15 -15.63
CA ASP A 112 -41.64 20.35 -16.48
C ASP A 112 -42.87 20.16 -15.59
N GLU A 113 -43.39 21.23 -15.00
CA GLU A 113 -44.68 21.16 -14.31
C GLU A 113 -45.45 22.48 -14.31
N THR A 114 -46.68 22.36 -14.84
CA THR A 114 -47.88 23.17 -14.56
C THR A 114 -48.05 24.47 -15.36
N VAL A 115 -48.78 24.36 -16.48
CA VAL A 115 -49.61 25.46 -16.99
C VAL A 115 -51.06 25.20 -16.54
N PRO A 116 -51.59 25.91 -15.53
CA PRO A 116 -53.03 26.01 -15.33
C PRO A 116 -53.58 27.14 -16.21
N GLU A 117 -54.31 26.74 -17.24
CA GLU A 117 -55.63 27.24 -17.62
C GLU A 117 -56.04 28.61 -17.02
N ALA A 118 -55.70 29.70 -17.71
CA ALA A 118 -56.50 30.92 -17.74
C ALA A 118 -56.10 31.79 -18.94
N ALA A 119 -57.10 32.33 -19.63
CA ALA A 119 -57.04 33.28 -20.75
C ALA A 119 -56.94 32.70 -22.18
N LEU A 120 -57.98 31.96 -22.57
CA LEU A 120 -58.56 32.20 -23.89
C LEU A 120 -59.14 33.62 -23.91
N VAL A 121 -58.89 34.37 -25.00
CA VAL A 121 -59.85 35.19 -25.78
C VAL A 121 -59.11 36.33 -26.50
N GLN A 122 -58.96 36.14 -27.82
CA GLN A 122 -59.01 37.15 -28.92
C GLN A 122 -57.89 38.22 -28.93
N GLU A 123 -57.24 38.55 -30.04
CA GLU A 123 -57.76 38.79 -31.38
C GLU A 123 -56.82 38.31 -32.50
N GLN A 124 -57.43 37.83 -33.57
CA GLN A 124 -56.85 37.79 -34.91
C GLN A 124 -56.73 39.23 -35.42
N THR A 125 -55.70 39.55 -36.20
CA THR A 125 -55.88 40.07 -37.57
C THR A 125 -54.55 40.28 -38.27
N GLN A 126 -54.60 39.99 -39.56
CA GLN A 126 -53.57 40.10 -40.57
C GLN A 126 -52.92 41.48 -40.66
N GLY A 127 -51.64 41.51 -41.01
CA GLY A 127 -50.94 42.74 -41.39
C GLY A 127 -49.64 42.42 -42.14
N VAL A 128 -49.76 42.32 -43.47
CA VAL A 128 -48.67 42.22 -44.44
C VAL A 128 -47.81 43.50 -44.43
N LYS A 129 -46.50 43.34 -44.74
CA LYS A 129 -45.48 44.37 -45.09
C LYS A 129 -45.00 45.22 -43.90
N GLU A 130 -43.71 45.47 -43.71
CA GLU A 130 -42.65 45.84 -44.65
C GLU A 130 -41.26 45.57 -44.03
N THR A 131 -40.32 45.10 -44.84
CA THR A 131 -38.88 45.31 -44.62
C THR A 131 -38.53 46.78 -44.88
N PRO A 132 -37.52 47.33 -44.18
CA PRO A 132 -36.24 47.57 -44.87
C PRO A 132 -35.03 47.21 -43.99
N ILE A 133 -34.15 46.33 -44.48
CA ILE A 133 -32.82 46.64 -45.09
C ILE A 133 -31.78 47.13 -44.05
N SER A 134 -30.81 46.26 -43.78
CA SER A 134 -29.41 46.59 -43.51
C SER A 134 -28.60 45.55 -44.29
N GLU A 135 -28.24 45.86 -45.54
CA GLU A 135 -26.99 46.53 -45.91
C GLU A 135 -25.78 45.71 -45.43
N ARG A 136 -25.37 44.77 -46.29
CA ARG A 136 -23.99 44.28 -46.33
C ARG A 136 -23.36 44.84 -47.59
N ASP A 137 -22.50 45.83 -47.39
CA ASP A 137 -21.42 46.16 -48.30
C ASP A 137 -20.60 44.89 -48.59
N GLN A 138 -20.49 44.53 -49.86
CA GLN A 138 -19.29 43.90 -50.36
C GLN A 138 -18.72 44.79 -51.46
N VAL A 139 -17.66 45.47 -51.05
CA VAL A 139 -16.61 46.06 -51.87
C VAL A 139 -16.13 45.02 -52.88
N SER A 140 -16.19 45.35 -54.17
CA SER A 140 -15.21 44.87 -55.12
C SER A 140 -15.07 45.91 -56.23
N ASP A 141 -14.02 46.71 -56.10
CA ASP A 141 -13.43 47.47 -57.20
C ASP A 141 -13.15 46.53 -58.38
N SER A 142 -13.52 46.96 -59.59
CA SER A 142 -12.80 46.56 -60.79
C SER A 142 -12.87 47.68 -61.82
N ASP A 143 -11.68 47.96 -62.34
CA ASP A 143 -11.24 49.17 -63.00
C ASP A 143 -11.85 49.46 -64.38
N LEU A 144 -11.99 50.77 -64.60
CA LEU A 144 -11.64 51.55 -65.80
C LEU A 144 -11.17 50.79 -67.06
N ALA A 145 -11.95 50.90 -68.13
CA ALA A 145 -11.50 51.12 -69.51
C ALA A 145 -12.61 51.78 -70.33
#